data_AF-A0A8B7NZG7-F1
#
_entry.id   AF-A0A8B7NZG7-F1
#
_cell.length_a   1.000
_cell.length_b   1.000
_cell.length_c   1.000
_cell.angle_alpha   90.00
_cell.angle_beta   90.00
_cell.angle_gamma   90.00
#
_symmetry.space_group_name_H-M   'P 1'
#
loop_
_entity.id
_entity.type
_entity.pdbx_description
1 polymer ?
#
loop_
_entity_poly.entity_id
_entity_poly.type
_entity_poly.pdbx_seq_one_letter_code
_entity_poly.pdbx_strand_id
1 'polypeptide(L)'
;MTTAVVLKDTFVKIGGYPDPSWCKLSSDQAADHQRGEITVAECAGKCLSNAACRIFCVSPGLTMCDLYSTLMTVDFIGFGANLYQSCYSSWAHKFNLITPNMTVMSSAPFSPNFKGLMTIDGYCCDFEMGYRFISNNAPTNFLNVDFGKVVTIEELRIAAFYGYFQGIEIRFGSSSNIATNLQISVVYGASNGDNRIYVKPPATGRYLTLKKNDYGAMDVCEMQAIPPKL
;
A
#
# COMPACT_ATOMS: atom_id res chain seq x y z
N MET A 1 16.75 16.19 -6.23
CA MET A 1 15.74 15.98 -5.16
C MET A 1 15.82 14.51 -4.80
N THR A 2 16.17 14.20 -3.56
CA THR A 2 16.36 12.82 -3.09
C THR A 2 15.11 12.41 -2.33
N THR A 3 14.46 11.34 -2.78
CA THR A 3 13.23 10.80 -2.18
C THR A 3 13.59 9.62 -1.31
N ALA A 4 13.05 9.59 -0.10
CA ALA A 4 13.37 8.59 0.89
C ALA A 4 12.13 7.75 1.21
N VAL A 5 12.23 6.43 1.04
CA VAL A 5 11.12 5.51 1.24
C VAL A 5 11.43 4.58 2.40
N VAL A 6 10.76 4.80 3.53
CA VAL A 6 10.88 3.99 4.74
C VAL A 6 10.02 2.74 4.61
N LEU A 7 10.65 1.56 4.54
CA LEU A 7 9.97 0.26 4.55
C LEU A 7 10.07 -0.36 5.95
N LYS A 8 9.24 0.11 6.90
CA LYS A 8 9.12 -0.56 8.20
C LYS A 8 7.97 -1.58 8.18
N ASP A 9 8.12 -2.66 8.96
CA ASP A 9 7.23 -3.81 9.24
C ASP A 9 5.77 -3.49 9.68
N THR A 10 5.19 -2.43 9.17
CA THR A 10 3.81 -2.01 9.36
C THR A 10 3.46 -1.19 8.13
N PHE A 11 2.24 -1.32 7.63
CA PHE A 11 1.62 -0.33 6.76
C PHE A 11 1.89 1.08 7.34
N VAL A 12 2.85 1.79 6.76
CA VAL A 12 3.44 2.99 7.34
C VAL A 12 3.28 4.13 6.36
N LYS A 13 2.91 5.26 6.94
CA LYS A 13 2.90 6.57 6.30
C LYS A 13 4.32 6.96 5.86
N ILE A 14 4.67 6.90 4.58
CA ILE A 14 5.94 7.40 4.04
C ILE A 14 5.79 8.92 3.85
N GLY A 15 6.68 9.69 4.48
CA GLY A 15 6.78 11.13 4.21
C GLY A 15 7.65 11.35 2.98
N GLY A 16 7.10 12.00 1.94
CA GLY A 16 7.93 12.56 0.88
C GLY A 16 8.72 13.74 1.46
N TYR A 17 10.04 13.57 1.61
CA TYR A 17 10.91 14.66 2.08
C TYR A 17 11.71 15.21 0.89
N PRO A 18 11.72 16.54 0.68
CA PRO A 18 12.82 17.18 -0.02
C PRO A 18 14.03 17.13 0.92
N ASP A 19 14.92 16.16 0.67
CA ASP A 19 16.25 16.06 1.27
C ASP A 19 16.27 15.79 2.80
N PRO A 20 15.96 14.55 3.23
CA PRO A 20 16.21 14.17 4.59
C PRO A 20 17.72 14.09 4.86
N SER A 21 18.15 14.60 6.01
CA SER A 21 19.54 14.53 6.50
C SER A 21 20.13 13.11 6.59
N TRP A 22 19.31 12.07 6.42
CA TRP A 22 19.67 10.65 6.38
C TRP A 22 19.76 10.07 4.95
N CYS A 23 19.19 10.72 3.93
CA CYS A 23 19.57 10.50 2.52
C CYS A 23 20.66 11.48 2.06
N LYS A 24 21.25 12.25 2.98
CA LYS A 24 22.57 12.83 2.74
C LYS A 24 23.54 11.67 2.68
N LEU A 25 23.78 11.20 1.47
CA LEU A 25 25.01 10.50 1.12
C LEU A 25 26.16 11.28 1.76
N SER A 26 26.72 10.76 2.86
CA SER A 26 28.06 11.19 3.23
C SER A 26 28.91 10.91 1.99
N SER A 27 29.70 11.90 1.59
CA SER A 27 30.45 11.97 0.33
C SER A 27 31.41 10.80 0.05
N ASP A 28 31.43 9.77 0.90
CA ASP A 28 32.55 8.85 1.05
C ASP A 28 32.13 7.36 0.96
N GLN A 29 30.89 7.01 0.57
CA GLN A 29 30.52 5.60 0.36
C GLN A 29 30.29 5.26 -1.12
N ALA A 30 31.25 4.47 -1.63
CA ALA A 30 31.34 3.78 -2.92
C ALA A 30 30.11 3.85 -3.84
N ALA A 31 30.12 4.85 -4.72
CA ALA A 31 29.19 4.94 -5.83
C ALA A 31 29.59 3.95 -6.93
N ASP A 32 28.81 2.87 -7.09
CA ASP A 32 28.87 2.04 -8.30
C ASP A 32 28.03 2.74 -9.39
N HIS A 33 28.71 3.48 -10.26
CA HIS A 33 28.10 4.36 -11.24
C HIS A 33 27.70 3.59 -12.51
N GLN A 34 26.40 3.35 -12.70
CA GLN A 34 25.85 3.06 -14.03
C GLN A 34 24.90 4.18 -14.47
N ARG A 35 25.19 4.77 -15.64
CA ARG A 35 24.37 5.81 -16.26
C ARG A 35 23.04 5.20 -16.73
N GLY A 36 21.98 5.47 -15.97
CA GLY A 36 20.58 5.25 -16.33
C GLY A 36 19.69 5.84 -15.25
N GLU A 37 18.62 6.55 -15.59
CA GLU A 37 17.67 7.08 -14.61
C GLU A 37 17.13 5.93 -13.76
N ILE A 38 17.57 5.82 -12.50
CA ILE A 38 17.05 4.81 -11.59
C ILE A 38 15.69 5.27 -11.06
N THR A 39 14.67 4.48 -11.30
CA THR A 39 13.31 4.75 -10.87
C THR A 39 13.10 4.31 -9.42
N VAL A 40 12.06 4.87 -8.78
CA VAL A 40 11.61 4.44 -7.44
C VAL A 40 11.29 2.94 -7.43
N ALA A 41 10.64 2.45 -8.48
CA ALA A 41 10.30 1.04 -8.64
C ALA A 41 11.54 0.14 -8.73
N GLU A 42 12.58 0.54 -9.48
CA GLU A 42 13.83 -0.22 -9.55
C GLU A 42 14.56 -0.26 -8.22
N CYS A 43 14.60 0.86 -7.48
CA CYS A 43 15.25 0.89 -6.18
C CYS A 43 14.48 0.11 -5.11
N ALA A 44 13.15 0.17 -5.14
CA ALA A 44 12.30 -0.70 -4.35
C ALA A 44 12.57 -2.18 -4.66
N GLY A 45 12.65 -2.55 -5.94
CA GLY A 45 12.99 -3.90 -6.37
C GLY A 45 14.35 -4.38 -5.83
N LYS A 46 15.37 -3.51 -5.87
CA LYS A 46 16.68 -3.79 -5.28
C LYS A 46 16.59 -4.01 -3.77
N CYS A 47 15.85 -3.16 -3.05
CA CYS A 47 15.61 -3.34 -1.62
C CYS A 47 14.90 -4.66 -1.32
N LEU A 48 13.86 -5.01 -2.07
CA LEU A 48 13.11 -6.27 -1.93
C LEU A 48 13.97 -7.51 -2.15
N SER A 49 14.91 -7.44 -3.09
CA SER A 49 15.86 -8.54 -3.34
C SER A 49 16.93 -8.69 -2.26
N ASN A 50 17.08 -7.71 -1.38
CA ASN A 50 18.05 -7.69 -0.30
C ASN A 50 17.35 -7.90 1.05
N ALA A 51 17.48 -9.10 1.63
CA ALA A 51 16.84 -9.46 2.90
C ALA A 51 17.25 -8.57 4.09
N ALA A 52 18.37 -7.86 4.00
CA ALA A 52 18.80 -6.90 5.02
C ALA A 52 18.17 -5.52 4.82
N CYS A 53 17.65 -5.18 3.65
CA CYS A 53 17.12 -3.85 3.35
C CYS A 53 15.80 -3.56 4.07
N ARG A 54 15.66 -2.33 4.59
CA ARG A 54 14.52 -1.81 5.36
C ARG A 54 14.12 -0.40 4.94
N ILE A 55 14.98 0.33 4.25
CA ILE A 55 14.70 1.68 3.74
C ILE A 55 15.47 1.80 2.44
N PHE A 56 14.92 2.50 1.45
CA PHE A 56 15.70 2.90 0.30
C PHE A 56 15.57 4.40 -0.01
N CYS A 57 16.67 5.01 -0.42
CA CYS A 57 16.68 6.38 -0.94
C CYS A 57 16.88 6.33 -2.45
N VAL A 58 16.18 7.18 -3.18
CA VAL A 58 16.37 7.39 -4.61
C VAL A 58 16.80 8.83 -4.85
N SER A 59 17.91 9.00 -5.56
CA SER A 59 18.30 10.29 -6.13
C SER A 59 18.22 10.19 -7.65
N PRO A 60 17.09 10.58 -8.28
CA PRO A 60 16.91 10.47 -9.73
C PRO A 60 17.95 11.28 -10.49
N GLY A 61 18.29 12.47 -9.98
CA GLY A 61 19.31 13.35 -10.57
C GLY A 61 20.74 12.82 -10.46
N LEU A 62 20.99 11.83 -9.61
CA LEU A 62 22.29 11.18 -9.47
C LEU A 62 22.26 9.68 -9.79
N THR A 63 21.14 9.18 -10.32
CA THR A 63 20.94 7.77 -10.65
C THR A 63 21.30 6.80 -9.52
N MET A 64 21.05 7.19 -8.26
CA MET A 64 21.46 6.43 -7.08
C MET A 64 20.28 5.80 -6.34
N CYS A 65 20.55 4.60 -5.80
CA CYS A 65 19.66 3.83 -4.94
C CYS A 65 20.45 3.36 -3.72
N ASP A 66 20.18 3.96 -2.56
CA ASP A 66 20.82 3.59 -1.31
C ASP A 66 19.89 2.70 -0.52
N LEU A 67 20.39 1.54 -0.09
CA LEU A 67 19.64 0.55 0.68
C LEU A 67 20.15 0.53 2.11
N TYR A 68 19.27 0.77 3.08
CA TYR A 68 19.64 0.79 4.50
C TYR A 68 19.02 -0.39 5.23
N SER A 69 19.79 -0.99 6.14
CA SER A 69 19.36 -2.16 6.92
C SER A 69 18.76 -1.85 8.29
N THR A 70 18.76 -0.58 8.71
CA THR A 70 18.41 -0.18 10.08
C THR A 70 17.04 0.47 10.17
N LEU A 71 16.28 0.03 11.18
CA LEU A 71 14.96 0.52 11.55
C LEU A 71 15.06 1.93 12.15
N MET A 72 14.81 2.99 11.36
CA MET A 72 14.64 4.33 11.91
C MET A 72 13.18 4.54 12.35
N THR A 73 12.91 4.37 13.65
CA THR A 73 11.77 5.04 14.31
C THR A 73 12.22 6.45 14.63
N VAL A 74 11.79 7.43 13.84
CA VAL A 74 11.93 8.83 14.24
C VAL A 74 10.53 9.39 14.43
N ASP A 75 10.12 9.46 15.71
CA ASP A 75 9.11 10.44 16.12
C ASP A 75 9.76 11.82 15.97
N PHE A 76 9.31 12.61 14.99
CA PHE A 76 9.78 13.98 14.81
C PHE A 76 8.97 14.91 15.72
N ILE A 77 9.52 15.20 16.90
CA ILE A 77 9.07 16.28 17.76
C ILE A 77 9.41 17.61 17.07
N GLY A 78 8.40 18.37 16.61
CA GLY A 78 8.60 19.77 16.21
C GLY A 78 7.85 20.31 14.98
N PHE A 79 6.99 19.54 14.30
CA PHE A 79 6.31 20.06 13.09
C PHE A 79 4.77 20.01 13.17
N GLY A 80 4.15 21.13 12.81
CA GLY A 80 2.72 21.40 12.94
C GLY A 80 1.82 20.46 12.13
N ALA A 81 0.59 20.30 12.62
CA ALA A 81 -0.36 19.24 12.28
C ALA A 81 -0.85 19.13 10.80
N ASN A 82 -0.38 19.96 9.86
CA ASN A 82 -1.12 20.22 8.61
C ASN A 82 -0.41 19.94 7.27
N LEU A 83 0.77 19.30 7.20
CA LEU A 83 1.46 19.11 5.91
C LEU A 83 2.09 17.71 5.72
N TYR A 84 1.34 16.65 5.98
CA TYR A 84 1.82 15.30 5.66
C TYR A 84 1.18 14.76 4.38
N GLN A 85 1.91 14.93 3.27
CA GLN A 85 1.81 14.08 2.07
C GLN A 85 1.91 12.61 2.51
N SER A 86 0.80 11.88 2.42
CA SER A 86 0.68 10.55 3.02
C SER A 86 0.94 9.49 1.95
N CYS A 87 1.89 8.60 2.21
CA CYS A 87 2.15 7.46 1.34
C CYS A 87 2.05 6.16 2.14
N TYR A 88 1.70 5.04 1.55
CA TYR A 88 1.59 3.74 2.21
C TYR A 88 2.39 2.71 1.44
N SER A 89 2.98 1.76 2.15
CA SER A 89 3.60 0.60 1.53
C SER A 89 3.29 -0.66 2.32
N SER A 90 2.90 -1.70 1.59
CA SER A 90 2.63 -3.05 2.13
C SER A 90 3.82 -4.01 1.96
N TRP A 91 4.80 -3.63 1.13
CA TRP A 91 6.01 -4.40 0.83
C TRP A 91 6.89 -4.68 2.04
N ALA A 92 6.88 -3.77 3.01
CA ALA A 92 7.75 -3.84 4.17
C ALA A 92 7.36 -4.92 5.18
N HIS A 93 6.13 -5.45 5.12
CA HIS A 93 5.67 -6.41 6.11
C HIS A 93 5.93 -7.84 5.64
N LYS A 94 6.90 -8.51 6.25
CA LYS A 94 7.33 -9.88 5.88
C LYS A 94 6.23 -10.95 5.85
N PHE A 95 5.11 -10.71 6.53
CA PHE A 95 3.95 -11.60 6.54
C PHE A 95 2.79 -11.11 5.68
N ASN A 96 2.96 -10.07 4.86
CA ASN A 96 1.90 -9.65 3.95
C ASN A 96 1.60 -10.80 2.98
N LEU A 97 0.33 -11.20 2.94
CA LEU A 97 -0.15 -12.22 2.03
C LEU A 97 -0.49 -11.64 0.66
N ILE A 98 -0.82 -10.34 0.56
CA ILE A 98 -1.11 -9.66 -0.70
C ILE A 98 0.19 -9.38 -1.43
N THR A 99 0.25 -9.76 -2.70
CA THR A 99 1.44 -9.62 -3.54
C THR A 99 1.09 -9.06 -4.91
N PRO A 100 2.01 -8.33 -5.60
CA PRO A 100 1.71 -7.68 -6.87
C PRO A 100 1.35 -8.62 -8.04
N ASN A 101 1.62 -9.91 -7.90
CA ASN A 101 1.29 -10.94 -8.90
C ASN A 101 -0.13 -11.52 -8.75
N MET A 102 -0.92 -11.04 -7.80
CA MET A 102 -2.32 -11.45 -7.63
C MET A 102 -3.21 -10.91 -8.74
N THR A 103 -4.33 -11.59 -8.98
CA THR A 103 -5.33 -11.10 -9.93
C THR A 103 -6.28 -10.15 -9.23
N VAL A 104 -6.45 -8.95 -9.79
CA VAL A 104 -7.40 -7.96 -9.29
C VAL A 104 -8.46 -7.69 -10.33
N MET A 105 -9.72 -7.78 -9.90
CA MET A 105 -10.88 -7.36 -10.66
C MET A 105 -11.54 -6.20 -9.94
N SER A 106 -11.97 -5.16 -10.66
CA SER A 106 -12.62 -4.00 -10.06
C SER A 106 -13.76 -3.50 -10.92
N SER A 107 -14.60 -2.64 -10.34
CA SER A 107 -15.45 -1.73 -11.11
C SER A 107 -14.62 -0.84 -12.04
N ALA A 108 -15.31 -0.19 -12.98
CA ALA A 108 -14.69 0.77 -13.88
C ALA A 108 -14.01 1.89 -13.07
N PRO A 109 -12.72 2.17 -13.33
CA PRO A 109 -12.02 3.23 -12.62
C PRO A 109 -12.48 4.61 -13.09
N PHE A 110 -12.34 5.62 -12.24
CA PHE A 110 -12.63 7.01 -12.58
C PHE A 110 -11.77 7.52 -13.74
N SER A 111 -10.52 7.05 -13.82
CA SER A 111 -9.56 7.36 -14.88
C SER A 111 -8.70 6.12 -15.19
N PRO A 112 -8.16 5.97 -16.41
CA PRO A 112 -7.25 4.88 -16.75
C PRO A 112 -6.03 4.74 -15.83
N ASN A 113 -5.65 5.79 -15.11
CA ASN A 113 -4.53 5.74 -14.17
C ASN A 113 -4.91 5.12 -12.82
N PHE A 114 -6.19 5.08 -12.44
CA PHE A 114 -6.62 4.62 -11.11
C PHE A 114 -7.08 3.17 -11.10
N LYS A 115 -6.21 2.24 -11.51
CA LYS A 115 -6.56 0.82 -11.72
C LYS A 115 -6.57 0.04 -10.41
N GLY A 116 -7.40 -1.01 -10.34
CA GLY A 116 -7.45 -1.91 -9.18
C GLY A 116 -6.10 -2.54 -8.82
N LEU A 117 -5.26 -2.84 -9.81
CA LEU A 117 -3.91 -3.41 -9.59
C LEU A 117 -3.00 -2.50 -8.73
N MET A 118 -3.25 -1.19 -8.71
CA MET A 118 -2.45 -0.21 -7.96
C MET A 118 -2.74 -0.23 -6.45
N THR A 119 -3.57 -1.17 -5.99
CA THR A 119 -3.90 -1.34 -4.56
C THR A 119 -3.11 -2.47 -3.90
N ILE A 120 -2.39 -3.23 -4.71
CA ILE A 120 -1.61 -4.41 -4.31
C ILE A 120 -0.19 -4.35 -4.88
N ASP A 121 0.15 -3.27 -5.57
CA ASP A 121 1.46 -3.08 -6.15
C ASP A 121 2.49 -2.82 -5.04
N GLY A 122 2.07 -2.39 -3.85
CA GLY A 122 2.87 -2.31 -2.64
C GLY A 122 3.30 -0.90 -2.26
N TYR A 123 2.80 0.10 -2.98
CA TYR A 123 3.12 1.49 -2.77
C TYR A 123 2.01 2.41 -3.28
N CYS A 124 1.67 3.41 -2.48
CA CYS A 124 0.75 4.46 -2.88
C CYS A 124 1.09 5.78 -2.20
N CYS A 125 0.95 6.91 -2.89
CA CYS A 125 1.16 8.25 -2.36
C CYS A 125 0.06 9.21 -2.77
N ASP A 126 -0.39 10.06 -1.84
CA ASP A 126 -1.50 10.97 -2.11
C ASP A 126 -1.18 12.01 -3.22
N PHE A 127 0.09 12.42 -3.34
CA PHE A 127 0.55 13.38 -4.35
C PHE A 127 0.92 12.75 -5.69
N GLU A 128 1.00 11.42 -5.78
CA GLU A 128 1.32 10.72 -7.03
C GLU A 128 0.03 10.20 -7.66
N MET A 129 -0.45 10.89 -8.69
CA MET A 129 -1.61 10.43 -9.44
C MET A 129 -1.27 9.13 -10.19
N GLY A 130 -1.90 8.03 -9.80
CA GLY A 130 -1.85 6.76 -10.53
C GLY A 130 -1.51 5.53 -9.68
N TYR A 131 -1.03 5.71 -8.44
CA TYR A 131 -0.73 4.60 -7.52
C TYR A 131 -1.87 4.40 -6.52
N ARG A 132 -3.12 4.32 -7.00
CA ARG A 132 -4.31 3.99 -6.21
C ARG A 132 -5.46 3.58 -7.10
N PHE A 133 -6.44 2.90 -6.54
CA PHE A 133 -7.73 2.68 -7.17
C PHE A 133 -8.74 3.73 -6.73
N ILE A 134 -9.37 4.38 -7.70
CA ILE A 134 -10.54 5.22 -7.51
C ILE A 134 -11.57 4.74 -8.51
N SER A 135 -12.68 4.18 -8.02
CA SER A 135 -13.79 3.79 -8.89
C SER A 135 -14.50 5.01 -9.47
N ASN A 136 -15.22 4.82 -10.57
CA ASN A 136 -16.17 5.84 -11.02
C ASN A 136 -17.31 6.04 -9.99
N ASN A 137 -18.12 7.08 -10.20
CA ASN A 137 -19.36 7.26 -9.44
C ASN A 137 -20.43 6.32 -9.99
N ALA A 138 -20.75 5.26 -9.25
CA ALA A 138 -21.76 4.28 -9.62
C ALA A 138 -22.58 3.87 -8.38
N PRO A 139 -23.80 3.31 -8.57
CA PRO A 139 -24.62 2.79 -7.46
C PRO A 139 -23.98 1.63 -6.70
N THR A 140 -23.04 0.93 -7.33
CA THR A 140 -22.31 -0.16 -6.71
C THR A 140 -20.90 -0.18 -7.27
N ASN A 141 -19.91 -0.24 -6.37
CA ASN A 141 -18.51 -0.35 -6.72
C ASN A 141 -17.87 -1.54 -6.01
N PHE A 142 -16.92 -2.21 -6.66
CA PHE A 142 -16.18 -3.30 -6.04
C PHE A 142 -14.70 -3.32 -6.44
N LEU A 143 -13.91 -3.95 -5.57
CA LEU A 143 -12.52 -4.33 -5.79
C LEU A 143 -12.36 -5.74 -5.22
N ASN A 144 -11.91 -6.68 -6.04
CA ASN A 144 -11.77 -8.09 -5.68
C ASN A 144 -10.35 -8.56 -5.98
N VAL A 145 -9.66 -9.04 -4.94
CA VAL A 145 -8.33 -9.64 -5.03
C VAL A 145 -8.45 -11.16 -4.94
N ASP A 146 -7.95 -11.86 -5.95
CA ASP A 146 -7.76 -13.31 -5.92
C ASP A 146 -6.33 -13.63 -5.48
N PHE A 147 -6.20 -14.29 -4.33
CA PHE A 147 -4.92 -14.69 -3.75
C PHE A 147 -4.27 -15.86 -4.52
N GLY A 148 -4.97 -16.47 -5.48
CA GLY A 148 -4.55 -17.64 -6.26
C GLY A 148 -4.58 -18.95 -5.47
N LYS A 149 -4.57 -18.88 -4.14
CA LYS A 149 -4.63 -19.99 -3.19
C LYS A 149 -5.50 -19.62 -1.99
N VAL A 150 -5.94 -20.64 -1.26
CA VAL A 150 -6.61 -20.44 0.02
C VAL A 150 -5.59 -19.99 1.07
N VAL A 151 -5.90 -18.91 1.79
CA VAL A 151 -5.10 -18.35 2.88
C VAL A 151 -5.99 -18.09 4.10
N THR A 152 -5.37 -17.97 5.27
CA THR A 152 -6.05 -17.55 6.50
C THR A 152 -5.55 -16.16 6.88
N ILE A 153 -6.48 -15.26 7.23
CA ILE A 153 -6.18 -13.87 7.60
C ILE A 153 -6.68 -13.57 9.03
N GLU A 154 -5.88 -12.85 9.81
CA GLU A 154 -6.25 -12.31 11.14
C GLU A 154 -6.43 -10.78 11.13
N GLU A 155 -5.73 -10.09 10.23
CA GLU A 155 -5.79 -8.64 10.11
C GLU A 155 -5.71 -8.24 8.63
N LEU A 156 -6.54 -7.26 8.25
CA LEU A 156 -6.50 -6.58 6.97
C LEU A 156 -6.21 -5.11 7.23
N ARG A 157 -5.27 -4.53 6.48
CA ARG A 157 -4.96 -3.10 6.50
C ARG A 157 -5.22 -2.51 5.14
N ILE A 158 -5.91 -1.38 5.12
CA ILE A 158 -6.32 -0.70 3.88
C ILE A 158 -6.01 0.78 4.01
N ALA A 159 -5.22 1.31 3.07
CA ALA A 159 -4.99 2.74 2.98
C ALA A 159 -6.08 3.32 2.12
N ALA A 160 -6.58 4.49 2.51
CA ALA A 160 -7.49 5.26 1.68
C ALA A 160 -7.27 6.76 1.85
N PHE A 161 -7.68 7.52 0.84
CA PHE A 161 -7.66 8.98 0.88
C PHE A 161 -9.05 9.58 0.68
N TYR A 162 -9.14 10.88 1.00
CA TYR A 162 -10.27 11.76 0.67
C TYR A 162 -11.68 11.32 1.11
N GLY A 163 -11.80 10.42 2.09
CA GLY A 163 -13.05 10.04 2.73
C GLY A 163 -13.96 9.16 1.86
N TYR A 164 -13.50 8.71 0.70
CA TYR A 164 -14.27 7.82 -0.19
C TYR A 164 -14.25 6.35 0.25
N PHE A 165 -13.55 6.04 1.34
CA PHE A 165 -13.58 4.73 1.98
C PHE A 165 -14.61 4.69 3.10
N GLN A 166 -15.89 4.70 2.71
CA GLN A 166 -17.06 4.65 3.59
C GLN A 166 -18.18 3.80 2.98
N GLY A 167 -18.97 3.17 3.83
CA GLY A 167 -20.02 2.23 3.43
C GLY A 167 -19.45 0.96 2.76
N ILE A 168 -18.21 0.60 3.07
CA ILE A 168 -17.52 -0.51 2.39
C ILE A 168 -17.75 -1.81 3.16
N GLU A 169 -18.45 -2.75 2.54
CA GLU A 169 -18.52 -4.14 2.97
C GLU A 169 -17.22 -4.85 2.58
N ILE A 170 -16.61 -5.51 3.57
CA ILE A 170 -15.41 -6.32 3.36
C ILE A 170 -15.82 -7.78 3.47
N ARG A 171 -15.61 -8.52 2.39
CA ARG A 171 -15.98 -9.93 2.28
C ARG A 171 -14.75 -10.78 1.99
N PHE A 172 -14.69 -11.97 2.61
CA PHE A 172 -13.61 -12.92 2.40
C PHE A 172 -14.15 -14.34 2.34
N GLY A 173 -13.72 -15.12 1.35
CA GLY A 173 -14.19 -16.50 1.17
C GLY A 173 -13.58 -17.19 -0.04
N SER A 174 -14.07 -18.39 -0.36
CA SER A 174 -13.48 -19.26 -1.40
C SER A 174 -14.23 -19.27 -2.72
N SER A 175 -15.27 -18.45 -2.86
CA SER A 175 -16.10 -18.38 -4.06
C SER A 175 -15.74 -17.17 -4.92
N SER A 176 -15.71 -17.35 -6.23
CA SER A 176 -15.61 -16.23 -7.18
C SER A 176 -16.90 -15.40 -7.23
N ASN A 177 -18.02 -15.93 -6.73
CA ASN A 177 -19.25 -15.16 -6.53
C ASN A 177 -19.18 -14.37 -5.21
N ILE A 178 -18.90 -13.06 -5.33
CA ILE A 178 -18.75 -12.10 -4.22
C ILE A 178 -19.86 -12.20 -3.18
N ALA A 179 -21.12 -12.36 -3.62
CA ALA A 179 -22.28 -12.36 -2.71
C ALA A 179 -22.30 -13.56 -1.76
N THR A 180 -21.60 -14.64 -2.11
CA THR A 180 -21.53 -15.88 -1.31
C THR A 180 -20.40 -15.88 -0.28
N ASN A 181 -19.44 -14.95 -0.39
CA ASN A 181 -18.34 -14.85 0.56
C ASN A 181 -18.80 -14.18 1.87
N LEU A 182 -18.22 -14.63 2.98
CA LEU A 182 -18.54 -14.14 4.32
C LEU A 182 -18.19 -12.65 4.43
N GLN A 183 -19.13 -11.85 4.92
CA GLN A 183 -18.83 -10.48 5.32
C GLN A 183 -18.04 -10.49 6.62
N ILE A 184 -16.76 -10.09 6.55
CA ILE A 184 -15.84 -10.04 7.70
C ILE A 184 -15.86 -8.68 8.40
N SER A 185 -16.26 -7.61 7.70
CA SER A 185 -16.37 -6.27 8.30
C SER A 185 -17.21 -5.33 7.44
N VAL A 186 -17.56 -4.17 8.01
CA VAL A 186 -18.15 -3.02 7.30
C VAL A 186 -17.54 -1.74 7.84
N VAL A 187 -17.12 -0.86 6.94
CA VAL A 187 -16.59 0.48 7.28
C VAL A 187 -17.71 1.49 7.14
N TYR A 188 -18.33 1.90 8.25
CA TYR A 188 -19.54 2.75 8.22
C TYR A 188 -19.28 4.24 8.03
N GLY A 189 -18.12 4.75 8.47
CA GLY A 189 -17.78 6.19 8.39
C GLY A 189 -16.70 6.48 7.35
N ALA A 190 -16.65 7.74 6.90
CA ALA A 190 -15.52 8.26 6.13
C ALA A 190 -14.23 8.03 6.90
N SER A 191 -13.34 7.24 6.30
CA SER A 191 -12.02 6.98 6.86
C SER A 191 -10.92 7.39 5.90
N ASN A 192 -9.87 7.97 6.47
CA ASN A 192 -8.66 8.38 5.79
C ASN A 192 -7.47 7.70 6.46
N GLY A 193 -6.49 7.36 5.64
CA GLY A 193 -5.25 6.74 6.06
C GLY A 193 -5.37 5.25 6.31
N ASP A 194 -4.68 4.74 7.34
CA ASP A 194 -4.57 3.31 7.64
C ASP A 194 -5.79 2.78 8.38
N ASN A 195 -6.58 1.97 7.70
CA ASN A 195 -7.73 1.27 8.24
C ASN A 195 -7.33 -0.14 8.66
N ARG A 196 -7.37 -0.43 9.95
CA ARG A 196 -7.03 -1.75 10.50
C ARG A 196 -8.30 -2.52 10.83
N ILE A 197 -8.53 -3.61 10.13
CA ILE A 197 -9.68 -4.51 10.28
C ILE A 197 -9.20 -5.82 10.88
N TYR A 198 -9.59 -6.08 12.12
CA TYR A 198 -9.30 -7.35 12.79
C TYR A 198 -10.38 -8.39 12.47
N VAL A 199 -9.97 -9.56 12.03
CA VAL A 199 -10.85 -10.67 11.65
C VAL A 199 -10.89 -11.68 12.79
N LYS A 200 -12.01 -11.69 13.54
CA LYS A 200 -12.17 -12.54 14.73
C LYS A 200 -13.48 -13.36 14.65
N PRO A 201 -13.41 -14.70 14.60
CA PRO A 201 -12.19 -15.52 14.49
C PRO A 201 -11.47 -15.30 13.14
N PRO A 202 -10.17 -15.65 13.02
CA PRO A 202 -9.47 -15.60 11.74
C PRO A 202 -10.25 -16.30 10.63
N ALA A 203 -10.34 -15.67 9.46
CA ALA A 203 -11.12 -16.19 8.35
C ALA A 203 -10.22 -16.87 7.33
N THR A 204 -10.71 -17.94 6.71
CA THR A 204 -10.01 -18.67 5.64
C THR A 204 -10.74 -18.50 4.32
N GLY A 205 -10.02 -18.19 3.25
CA GLY A 205 -10.58 -17.86 1.94
C GLY A 205 -9.52 -17.62 0.89
N ARG A 206 -9.96 -17.38 -0.35
CA ARG A 206 -9.11 -17.09 -1.53
C ARG A 206 -9.40 -15.71 -2.13
N TYR A 207 -10.61 -15.20 -1.97
CA TYR A 207 -11.07 -13.95 -2.56
C TYR A 207 -11.38 -12.93 -1.48
N LEU A 208 -10.69 -11.79 -1.52
CA LEU A 208 -11.01 -10.61 -0.71
C LEU A 208 -11.76 -9.61 -1.58
N THR A 209 -12.95 -9.21 -1.15
CA THR A 209 -13.74 -8.20 -1.85
C THR A 209 -14.03 -7.01 -0.95
N LEU A 210 -13.78 -5.82 -1.47
CA LEU A 210 -14.32 -4.56 -0.97
C LEU A 210 -15.51 -4.19 -1.85
N LYS A 211 -16.67 -3.96 -1.26
CA LYS A 211 -17.90 -3.62 -1.99
C LYS A 211 -18.58 -2.41 -1.37
N LYS A 212 -18.85 -1.40 -2.20
CA LYS A 212 -19.67 -0.23 -1.88
C LYS A 212 -21.06 -0.44 -2.46
N ASN A 213 -22.12 -0.37 -1.64
CA ASN A 213 -23.51 -0.62 -2.04
C ASN A 213 -24.35 0.66 -2.19
N ASP A 214 -23.73 1.82 -2.05
CA ASP A 214 -24.33 3.14 -2.19
C ASP A 214 -23.65 3.93 -3.31
N TYR A 215 -24.33 4.98 -3.79
CA TYR A 215 -23.84 5.82 -4.86
C TYR A 215 -22.59 6.59 -4.45
N GLY A 216 -21.48 6.38 -5.16
CA GLY A 216 -20.26 7.16 -5.00
C GLY A 216 -19.00 6.41 -5.37
N ALA A 217 -17.88 7.13 -5.41
CA ALA A 217 -16.56 6.55 -5.62
C ALA A 217 -16.10 5.75 -4.39
N MET A 218 -15.23 4.77 -4.64
CA MET A 218 -14.45 4.05 -3.66
C MET A 218 -12.97 4.35 -3.93
N ASP A 219 -12.25 4.87 -2.93
CA ASP A 219 -10.80 5.08 -2.97
C ASP A 219 -10.11 4.03 -2.12
N VAL A 220 -9.18 3.30 -2.74
CA VAL A 220 -8.29 2.36 -2.09
C VAL A 220 -6.89 2.66 -2.60
N CYS A 221 -6.03 3.03 -1.67
CA CYS A 221 -4.65 3.41 -1.94
C CYS A 221 -3.75 2.17 -1.96
N GLU A 222 -3.75 1.40 -0.89
CA GLU A 222 -2.89 0.22 -0.72
C GLU A 222 -3.64 -0.81 0.14
N MET A 223 -3.25 -2.09 0.08
CA MET A 223 -3.82 -3.14 0.91
C MET A 223 -2.76 -4.12 1.42
N GLN A 224 -3.00 -4.65 2.62
CA GLN A 224 -2.14 -5.64 3.25
C GLN A 224 -2.99 -6.65 4.03
N ALA A 225 -2.72 -7.94 3.85
CA ALA A 225 -3.38 -9.01 4.60
C ALA A 225 -2.36 -9.78 5.46
N ILE A 226 -2.66 -10.00 6.74
CA ILE A 226 -1.74 -10.58 7.72
C ILE A 226 -2.32 -11.92 8.21
N PRO A 227 -1.53 -13.01 8.22
CA PRO A 227 -1.96 -14.33 8.70
C PRO A 227 -1.98 -14.38 10.23
N PRO A 228 -2.71 -15.35 10.83
CA PRO A 228 -2.64 -15.63 12.26
C PRO A 228 -1.21 -15.78 12.76
N LYS A 229 -0.92 -15.22 13.94
CA LYS A 229 0.33 -15.54 14.65
C LYS A 229 0.36 -17.05 14.95
N LEU A 230 1.43 -17.71 14.50
CA LEU A 230 1.76 -19.10 14.83
C LEU A 230 2.19 -19.22 16.29
#